data_AF-A0A6F9WTZ4-F1
#
_entry.id   AF-A0A6F9WTZ4-F1
#
_cell.length_a   1.000
_cell.length_b   1.000
_cell.length_c   1.000
_cell.angle_alpha   90.00
_cell.angle_beta   90.00
_cell.angle_gamma   90.00
#
_symmetry.space_group_name_H-M   'P 1'
#
loop_
_entity.id
_entity.type
_entity.pdbx_description
1 polymer ?
#
loop_
_entity_poly.entity_id
_entity_poly.type
_entity_poly.pdbx_seq_one_letter_code
_entity_poly.pdbx_strand_id
1 'polypeptide(L)' 'MSENNALQQETEQQHLKRQPCEVWTRVMGYHRPVESFNTGKKAEHAARCFFREPGAATGRDA' A
#
# COMPACT_ATOMS: atom_id res chain seq x y z
N MET A 1 35.11 3.31 -20.80
CA MET A 1 34.55 4.35 -19.92
C MET A 1 33.02 4.48 -20.03
N SER A 2 32.36 3.95 -21.06
CA SER A 2 30.89 3.99 -21.21
C SER A 2 30.15 2.86 -20.46
N GLU A 3 30.75 1.69 -20.34
CA GLU A 3 30.14 0.49 -19.74
C GLU A 3 29.85 0.65 -18.23
N ASN A 4 30.72 1.37 -17.52
CA ASN A 4 30.53 1.66 -16.09
C ASN A 4 29.30 2.55 -15.83
N ASN A 5 28.89 3.37 -16.80
CA ASN A 5 27.75 4.27 -16.64
C ASN A 5 26.42 3.50 -16.81
N ALA A 6 26.35 2.55 -17.74
CA ALA A 6 25.17 1.72 -17.96
C ALA A 6 24.86 0.79 -16.77
N LEU A 7 25.88 0.17 -16.17
CA LEU A 7 25.74 -0.66 -14.97
C LEU A 7 25.31 0.14 -13.73
N GLN A 8 25.76 1.40 -13.63
CA GLN A 8 25.34 2.32 -12.58
C GLN A 8 23.87 2.73 -12.74
N GLN A 9 23.44 3.00 -13.97
CA GLN A 9 22.02 3.31 -14.25
C GLN A 9 21.11 2.13 -13.91
N GLU A 10 21.47 0.89 -14.24
CA GLU A 10 20.63 -0.28 -13.97
C GLU A 10 20.46 -0.57 -12.47
N THR A 11 21.52 -0.39 -11.68
CA THR A 11 21.48 -0.58 -10.22
C THR A 11 20.64 0.50 -9.52
N GLU A 12 20.69 1.76 -9.97
CA GLU A 12 19.78 2.82 -9.51
C GLU A 12 18.32 2.53 -9.87
N GLN A 13 18.05 2.07 -11.10
CA GLN A 13 16.70 1.68 -11.53
C GLN A 13 16.16 0.51 -10.70
N GLN A 14 17.01 -0.43 -10.29
CA GLN A 14 16.63 -1.51 -9.38
C GLN A 14 16.34 -1.00 -7.96
N HIS A 15 17.14 -0.07 -7.43
CA HIS A 15 16.90 0.54 -6.11
C HIS A 15 15.56 1.30 -6.05
N LEU A 16 15.15 1.91 -7.17
CA LEU A 16 13.87 2.63 -7.28
C LEU A 16 12.65 1.70 -7.38
N LYS A 17 12.82 0.41 -7.66
CA LYS A 17 11.72 -0.57 -7.66
C LYS A 17 11.30 -0.91 -6.24
N ARG A 18 10.31 -0.19 -5.73
CA ARG A 18 9.66 -0.51 -4.46
C ARG A 18 8.96 -1.87 -4.55
N GLN A 19 9.08 -2.66 -3.48
CA GLN A 19 8.24 -3.85 -3.31
C GLN A 19 6.83 -3.41 -2.87
N PRO A 20 5.76 -3.97 -3.46
CA PRO A 20 4.40 -3.68 -3.02
C PRO A 20 4.21 -4.17 -1.58
N CYS A 21 3.57 -3.35 -0.74
CA CYS A 21 3.21 -3.74 0.61
C CYS A 21 1.91 -4.54 0.59
N GLU A 22 1.92 -5.74 1.16
CA GLU A 22 0.68 -6.48 1.38
C GLU A 22 -0.12 -5.86 2.53
N VAL A 23 -1.37 -5.51 2.26
CA VAL A 23 -2.28 -4.98 3.28
C VAL A 23 -3.19 -6.11 3.77
N TRP A 24 -3.19 -6.34 5.09
CA TRP A 24 -4.00 -7.36 5.74
C TRP A 24 -5.00 -6.73 6.70
N THR A 25 -6.22 -7.27 6.75
CA THR A 25 -7.27 -6.77 7.64
C THR A 25 -8.05 -7.91 8.28
N ARG A 26 -8.69 -7.63 9.42
CA ARG A 26 -9.53 -8.58 10.13
C ARG A 26 -10.85 -8.84 9.40
N VAL A 27 -11.20 -10.11 9.25
CA VAL A 27 -12.47 -10.65 8.74
C VAL A 27 -12.97 -11.69 9.74
N MET A 28 -14.08 -11.40 10.42
CA MET A 28 -14.76 -12.34 11.33
C MET A 28 -13.89 -13.07 12.37
N GLY A 29 -12.69 -12.56 12.69
CA GLY A 29 -11.80 -13.22 13.65
C GLY A 29 -10.36 -13.37 13.17
N TYR A 30 -10.14 -13.55 11.87
CA TYR A 30 -8.81 -13.83 11.29
C TYR A 30 -8.32 -12.72 10.38
N HIS A 31 -7.01 -12.69 10.09
CA HIS A 31 -6.42 -11.77 9.12
C HIS A 31 -6.44 -12.36 7.71
N ARG A 32 -6.84 -11.55 6.74
CA ARG A 32 -6.85 -11.90 5.31
C ARG A 32 -6.25 -10.76 4.49
N PRO A 33 -5.51 -11.03 3.41
CA PRO A 33 -5.03 -10.00 2.49
C PRO A 33 -6.22 -9.27 1.87
N VAL A 34 -6.14 -7.94 1.81
CA VAL A 34 -7.16 -7.10 1.15
C VAL A 34 -7.21 -7.41 -0.34
N GLU A 35 -6.07 -7.74 -0.96
CA GLU A 35 -5.98 -8.12 -2.37
C GLU A 35 -6.81 -9.37 -2.73
N SER A 36 -7.02 -10.26 -1.75
CA SER A 36 -7.83 -11.47 -1.91
C SER A 36 -9.34 -11.18 -2.03
N PHE A 37 -9.81 -9.95 -1.74
CA PHE A 37 -11.24 -9.67 -1.62
C PHE A 37 -11.98 -9.74 -2.96
N ASN A 38 -13.17 -10.35 -2.94
CA ASN A 38 -14.12 -10.28 -4.04
C ASN A 38 -14.83 -8.91 -4.07
N THR A 39 -15.60 -8.63 -5.12
CA THR A 39 -16.28 -7.33 -5.30
C THR A 39 -17.19 -6.95 -4.13
N GLY A 40 -17.98 -7.90 -3.61
CA GLY A 40 -18.85 -7.65 -2.46
C GLY A 40 -18.06 -7.30 -1.20
N LYS A 41 -16.97 -8.01 -0.93
CA LYS A 41 -16.12 -7.75 0.25
C LYS A 41 -15.35 -6.44 0.13
N LYS A 42 -14.96 -6.04 -1.09
CA LYS A 42 -14.38 -4.71 -1.36
C LYS A 42 -15.38 -3.59 -1.02
N ALA A 43 -16.64 -3.74 -1.44
CA ALA A 43 -17.70 -2.78 -1.12
C ALA A 43 -17.97 -2.68 0.39
N GLU A 44 -18.08 -3.83 1.09
CA GLU A 44 -18.20 -3.84 2.56
C GLU A 44 -17.00 -3.17 3.23
N HIS A 45 -15.77 -3.49 2.80
CA HIS A 45 -14.56 -2.91 3.39
C HIS A 45 -14.50 -1.38 3.20
N ALA A 46 -14.89 -0.88 2.03
CA ALA A 46 -14.95 0.56 1.74
C ALA A 46 -16.01 1.29 2.58
N ALA A 47 -17.08 0.60 2.98
CA ALA A 47 -18.14 1.16 3.84
C ALA A 47 -17.79 1.14 5.34
N ARG A 48 -16.61 0.63 5.74
CA ARG A 48 -16.21 0.60 7.16
C ARG A 48 -15.89 2.00 7.68
N CYS A 49 -16.43 2.34 8.84
CA CYS A 49 -16.07 3.56 9.57
C CYS A 49 -14.83 3.30 10.44
N PHE A 50 -13.75 4.03 10.17
CA PHE A 50 -12.55 4.01 11.00
C PHE A 50 -12.68 5.01 12.15
N PHE A 51 -12.19 4.62 13.33
CA PHE A 51 -12.01 5.56 14.42
C PHE A 51 -11.05 6.67 14.00
N ARG A 52 -11.41 7.91 14.31
CA ARG A 52 -10.55 9.08 14.14
C ARG A 52 -10.34 9.69 15.50
N GLU A 53 -9.08 9.88 15.87
CA GLU A 53 -8.73 10.52 17.13
C GLU A 53 -9.17 11.99 17.11
N PRO A 54 -9.84 12.49 18.18
CA PRO A 54 -10.19 13.90 18.28
C PRO A 54 -8.94 14.79 18.23
N GLY A 55 -8.91 15.75 17.30
CA GLY A 55 -7.78 16.68 17.15
C GLY A 55 -6.66 16.20 16.22
N ALA A 56 -6.76 15.00 15.63
CA ALA A 56 -5.90 14.61 14.53
C ALA A 56 -6.15 15.57 13.34
N ALA A 57 -5.17 16.40 13.00
CA ALA A 57 -5.24 17.21 11.80
C ALA A 57 -5.54 16.29 10.61
N THR A 58 -6.60 16.60 9.86
CA THR A 58 -6.88 15.98 8.57
C THR A 58 -5.74 16.39 7.64
N GLY A 59 -4.65 15.63 7.64
CA GLY A 59 -3.51 15.86 6.77
C GLY A 59 -3.91 15.58 5.32
N ARG A 60 -4.56 16.57 4.69
CA ARG A 60 -4.73 16.87 3.26
C ARG A 60 -6.03 17.67 3.04
N ASP A 61 -6.00 18.94 3.42
CA ASP A 61 -6.71 19.99 2.69
C ASP A 61 -5.63 20.84 1.98
N ALA A 62 -5.09 20.29 0.87
CA ALA A 62 -4.24 20.96 -0.11
C ALA A 62 -4.27 20.15 -1.42
#